data_AF-A0A6V7XHX5-F1
#
_entry.id   AF-A0A6V7XHX5-F1
#
_cell.length_a   1.000
_cell.length_b   1.000
_cell.length_c   1.000
_cell.angle_alpha   90.00
_cell.angle_beta   90.00
_cell.angle_gamma   90.00
#
_symmetry.space_group_name_H-M   'P 1'
#
loop_
_entity.id
_entity.type
_entity.pdbx_description
1 polymer ?
#
loop_
_entity_poly.entity_id
_entity_poly.type
_entity_poly.pdbx_seq_one_letter_code
_entity_poly.pdbx_strand_id
1 'polypeptide(L)'
;MIAFITNENNMDTIRSELKSRKVESTNLWDTLFDLIILDAFEDLQRPPSAIAALVKNSFISKSMKESTLNNLIWSIIKVKRQRLQVKDGFISHFYDISQILTSSLAMGLFGGSDREFTELCIYLKEQIFGFILEIFNPNKVHFTKVEDLAVDIKKLLFDRMELLQIKLLNELLPA
;
A
#
# COMPACT_ATOMS: atom_id res chain seq x y z
N MET A 1 -10.19 13.18 1.42
CA MET A 1 -10.26 12.06 2.38
C MET A 1 -10.46 12.51 3.83
N ILE A 2 -9.55 13.29 4.45
CA ILE A 2 -9.69 13.67 5.89
C ILE A 2 -11.03 14.36 6.18
N ALA A 3 -11.37 15.42 5.44
CA ALA A 3 -12.66 16.10 5.59
C ALA A 3 -13.90 15.20 5.37
N PHE A 4 -13.77 14.15 4.56
CA PHE A 4 -14.85 13.19 4.30
C PHE A 4 -15.05 12.22 5.47
N ILE A 5 -13.96 11.79 6.11
CA ILE A 5 -13.98 10.89 7.28
C ILE A 5 -14.44 11.62 8.54
N THR A 6 -14.10 12.92 8.68
CA THR A 6 -14.49 13.73 9.85
C THR A 6 -15.99 14.07 9.87
N ASN A 7 -16.71 13.86 8.77
CA ASN A 7 -18.14 14.13 8.70
C ASN A 7 -18.94 12.90 9.17
N GLU A 8 -19.62 13.01 10.32
CA GLU A 8 -20.40 11.93 10.92
C GLU A 8 -21.52 11.41 10.00
N ASN A 9 -22.08 12.27 9.14
CA ASN A 9 -23.12 11.89 8.18
C ASN A 9 -22.61 10.89 7.11
N ASN A 10 -21.30 10.82 6.89
CA ASN A 10 -20.71 9.90 5.92
C ASN A 10 -20.41 8.52 6.52
N MET A 11 -20.53 8.35 7.84
CA MET A 11 -20.13 7.11 8.54
C MET A 11 -20.94 5.90 8.13
N ASP A 12 -22.23 6.05 7.86
CA ASP A 12 -23.09 4.96 7.38
C ASP A 12 -22.72 4.55 5.95
N THR A 13 -22.40 5.54 5.11
CA THR A 13 -21.90 5.30 3.74
C THR A 13 -20.56 4.59 3.77
N ILE A 14 -19.61 5.04 4.60
CA ILE A 14 -18.30 4.42 4.82
C ILE A 14 -18.45 2.95 5.24
N ARG A 15 -19.30 2.67 6.23
CA ARG A 15 -19.56 1.30 6.70
C ARG A 15 -20.15 0.42 5.61
N SER A 16 -21.11 0.94 4.85
CA SER A 16 -21.74 0.19 3.76
C SER A 16 -20.75 -0.15 2.63
N GLU A 17 -19.88 0.80 2.27
CA GLU A 17 -18.85 0.61 1.25
C GLU A 17 -17.77 -0.38 1.69
N LEU A 18 -17.30 -0.28 2.92
CA LEU A 18 -16.29 -1.20 3.46
C LEU A 18 -16.81 -2.62 3.60
N LYS A 19 -18.07 -2.77 4.04
CA LYS A 19 -18.73 -4.09 4.09
C LYS A 19 -18.85 -4.74 2.71
N SER A 20 -19.09 -3.95 1.66
CA SER A 20 -19.11 -4.45 0.28
C SER A 20 -17.75 -4.99 -0.20
N ARG A 21 -16.66 -4.53 0.42
CA ARG A 21 -15.28 -4.95 0.18
C ARG A 21 -14.80 -6.02 1.17
N LYS A 22 -15.69 -6.60 1.99
CA LYS A 22 -15.39 -7.56 3.07
C LYS A 22 -14.54 -6.98 4.21
N VAL A 23 -14.46 -5.67 4.33
CA VAL A 23 -13.86 -5.03 5.51
C VAL A 23 -14.94 -4.84 6.56
N GLU A 24 -14.90 -5.71 7.57
CA GLU A 24 -15.89 -5.75 8.64
C GLU A 24 -15.64 -4.65 9.69
N SER A 25 -14.39 -4.20 9.84
CA SER A 25 -14.01 -3.13 10.77
C SER A 25 -13.15 -2.06 10.08
N THR A 26 -13.43 -0.79 10.33
CA THR A 26 -12.57 0.36 9.96
C THR A 26 -11.33 0.43 10.87
N ASN A 27 -10.66 -0.69 11.10
CA ASN A 27 -9.45 -0.74 11.90
C ASN A 27 -8.22 -0.50 11.01
N LEU A 28 -7.08 -0.25 11.64
CA LEU A 28 -5.82 -0.06 10.93
C LEU A 28 -5.45 -1.28 10.07
N TRP A 29 -5.74 -2.49 10.52
CA TRP A 29 -5.32 -3.73 9.89
C TRP A 29 -6.03 -3.98 8.55
N ASP A 30 -7.36 -4.04 8.60
CA ASP A 30 -8.21 -4.27 7.44
C ASP A 30 -8.15 -3.10 6.46
N THR A 31 -8.00 -1.87 6.97
CA THR A 31 -7.96 -0.68 6.12
C THR A 31 -6.57 -0.40 5.56
N LEU A 32 -5.52 -0.35 6.37
CA LEU A 32 -4.17 -0.01 5.92
C LEU A 32 -3.49 -1.19 5.22
N PHE A 33 -3.40 -2.33 5.91
CA PHE A 33 -2.64 -3.46 5.40
C PHE A 33 -3.41 -4.18 4.30
N ASP A 34 -4.65 -4.58 4.55
CA ASP A 34 -5.41 -5.37 3.58
C ASP A 34 -5.90 -4.53 2.38
N LEU A 35 -6.59 -3.41 2.64
CA LEU A 35 -7.15 -2.62 1.54
C LEU A 35 -6.14 -1.74 0.79
N ILE A 36 -5.05 -1.26 1.41
CA ILE A 36 -4.11 -0.35 0.72
C ILE A 36 -2.87 -1.11 0.27
N ILE A 37 -2.15 -1.67 1.23
CA ILE A 37 -0.80 -2.13 1.00
C ILE A 37 -0.81 -3.46 0.23
N LEU A 38 -1.64 -4.41 0.64
CA LEU A 38 -1.78 -5.70 -0.05
C LEU A 38 -2.45 -5.55 -1.42
N ASP A 39 -3.52 -4.76 -1.56
CA ASP A 39 -4.14 -4.47 -2.88
C ASP A 39 -3.13 -3.84 -3.85
N ALA A 40 -2.32 -2.87 -3.37
CA ALA A 40 -1.26 -2.28 -4.18
C ALA A 40 -0.20 -3.32 -4.58
N PHE A 41 0.26 -4.18 -3.66
CA PHE A 41 1.21 -5.22 -4.03
C PHE A 41 0.63 -6.29 -4.98
N GLU A 42 -0.65 -6.63 -4.87
CA GLU A 42 -1.32 -7.53 -5.82
C GLU A 42 -1.41 -6.90 -7.22
N ASP A 43 -1.83 -5.64 -7.31
CA ASP A 43 -1.84 -4.87 -8.56
C ASP A 43 -0.44 -4.83 -9.20
N LEU A 44 0.62 -4.76 -8.38
CA LEU A 44 2.02 -4.77 -8.83
C LEU A 44 2.56 -6.17 -9.16
N GLN A 45 1.98 -7.25 -8.64
CA GLN A 45 2.37 -8.60 -9.07
C GLN A 45 1.81 -8.94 -10.45
N ARG A 46 0.66 -8.35 -10.82
CA ARG A 46 0.01 -8.55 -12.12
C ARG A 46 -0.09 -7.24 -12.90
N PRO A 47 1.04 -6.57 -13.20
CA PRO A 47 1.00 -5.31 -13.91
C PRO A 47 0.43 -5.52 -15.32
N PRO A 48 -0.43 -4.61 -15.82
CA PRO A 48 -0.80 -4.60 -17.23
C PRO A 48 0.43 -4.59 -18.14
N SER A 49 0.32 -5.22 -19.31
CA SER A 49 1.42 -5.32 -20.28
C SER A 49 2.07 -3.98 -20.62
N ALA A 50 1.28 -2.90 -20.65
CA ALA A 50 1.75 -1.54 -20.84
C ALA A 50 2.72 -1.06 -19.75
N ILE A 51 2.45 -1.37 -18.48
CA ILE A 51 3.33 -1.03 -17.35
C ILE A 51 4.62 -1.85 -17.44
N ALA A 52 4.51 -3.16 -17.67
CA ALA A 52 5.68 -4.04 -17.78
C ALA A 52 6.59 -3.64 -18.95
N ALA A 53 6.03 -3.25 -20.10
CA ALA A 53 6.79 -2.82 -21.27
C ALA A 53 7.49 -1.46 -21.04
N LEU A 54 6.82 -0.52 -20.37
CA LEU A 54 7.37 0.80 -20.05
C LEU A 54 8.61 0.69 -19.18
N VAL A 55 8.55 -0.13 -18.11
CA VAL A 55 9.65 -0.18 -17.15
C VAL A 55 10.86 -0.93 -17.72
N LYS A 56 10.63 -2.01 -18.47
CA LYS A 56 11.69 -2.77 -19.15
C LYS A 56 12.42 -1.98 -20.25
N ASN A 57 11.87 -0.85 -20.71
CA ASN A 57 12.48 -0.07 -21.76
C ASN A 57 13.60 0.83 -21.20
N SER A 58 14.86 0.55 -21.54
CA SER A 58 16.04 1.31 -21.11
C SER A 58 16.23 2.64 -21.85
N PHE A 59 15.52 2.87 -22.96
CA PHE A 59 15.64 4.10 -23.76
C PHE A 59 14.76 5.25 -23.26
N ILE A 60 13.84 4.99 -22.31
CA ILE A 60 12.94 6.00 -21.77
C ILE A 60 13.57 6.64 -20.53
N SER A 61 13.63 7.97 -20.50
CA SER A 61 14.16 8.71 -19.35
C SER A 61 13.33 8.46 -18.10
N LYS A 62 13.95 8.59 -16.91
CA LYS A 62 13.29 8.41 -15.61
C LYS A 62 12.04 9.27 -15.46
N SER A 63 12.11 10.55 -15.81
CA SER A 63 10.98 11.48 -15.74
C SER A 63 9.83 11.08 -16.68
N MET A 64 10.14 10.56 -17.87
CA MET A 64 9.13 10.08 -18.81
C MET A 64 8.51 8.76 -18.34
N LYS A 65 9.30 7.85 -17.74
CA LYS A 65 8.78 6.63 -17.08
C LYS A 65 7.81 6.99 -15.97
N GLU A 66 8.17 7.93 -15.10
CA GLU A 66 7.35 8.37 -13.99
C GLU A 66 6.02 8.97 -14.46
N SER A 67 6.07 9.91 -15.41
CA SER A 67 4.88 10.55 -15.98
C SER A 67 3.96 9.53 -16.67
N THR A 68 4.53 8.65 -17.48
CA THR A 68 3.75 7.64 -18.21
C THR A 68 3.15 6.61 -17.26
N LEU A 69 3.91 6.18 -16.24
CA LEU A 69 3.44 5.23 -15.24
C LEU A 69 2.31 5.80 -14.40
N ASN A 70 2.45 7.04 -13.93
CA ASN A 70 1.38 7.71 -13.19
C ASN A 70 0.11 7.85 -14.04
N ASN A 71 0.24 8.17 -15.34
CA ASN A 71 -0.90 8.23 -16.26
C ASN A 71 -1.57 6.87 -16.47
N LEU A 72 -0.79 5.79 -16.58
CA LEU A 72 -1.31 4.43 -16.70
C LEU A 72 -2.07 4.01 -15.42
N ILE A 73 -1.48 4.25 -14.25
CA ILE A 73 -2.10 3.95 -12.96
C ILE A 73 -3.37 4.78 -12.75
N TRP A 74 -3.32 6.07 -13.09
CA TRP A 74 -4.51 6.94 -13.07
C TRP A 74 -5.63 6.39 -13.95
N SER A 75 -5.31 5.90 -15.15
CA SER A 75 -6.29 5.30 -16.05
C SER A 75 -6.94 4.04 -15.44
N ILE A 76 -6.14 3.16 -14.83
CA ILE A 76 -6.62 1.97 -14.12
C ILE A 76 -7.56 2.36 -12.98
N ILE A 77 -7.15 3.34 -12.17
CA ILE A 77 -7.92 3.83 -11.02
C ILE A 77 -9.20 4.51 -11.48
N LYS A 78 -9.16 5.27 -12.57
CA LYS A 78 -10.35 5.88 -13.17
C LYS A 78 -11.37 4.81 -13.59
N VAL A 79 -10.92 3.70 -14.17
CA VAL A 79 -11.79 2.55 -14.49
C VAL A 79 -12.33 1.88 -13.22
N LYS A 80 -11.49 1.68 -12.18
CA LYS A 80 -11.95 1.17 -10.87
C LYS A 80 -13.03 2.10 -10.26
N ARG A 81 -12.86 3.42 -10.34
CA ARG A 81 -13.86 4.43 -9.88
C ARG A 81 -15.18 4.37 -10.61
N GLN A 82 -15.17 4.16 -11.93
CA GLN A 82 -16.41 4.06 -12.72
C GLN A 82 -17.29 2.87 -12.33
N ARG A 83 -16.70 1.84 -11.73
CA ARG A 83 -17.41 0.64 -11.26
C ARG A 83 -17.94 0.77 -9.83
N LEU A 84 -17.64 1.86 -9.13
CA LEU A 84 -18.15 2.09 -7.77
C LEU A 84 -19.64 2.45 -7.83
N GLN A 85 -20.40 1.87 -6.89
CA GLN A 85 -21.83 2.22 -6.75
C GLN A 85 -22.01 3.65 -6.24
N VAL A 86 -21.10 4.11 -5.37
CA VAL A 86 -21.08 5.48 -4.85
C VAL A 86 -19.91 6.24 -5.49
N LYS A 87 -20.23 7.26 -6.30
CA LYS A 87 -19.22 8.00 -7.08
C LYS A 87 -18.35 8.93 -6.24
N ASP A 88 -18.91 9.48 -5.17
CA ASP A 88 -18.22 10.37 -4.22
C ASP A 88 -18.17 9.73 -2.83
N GLY A 89 -17.78 8.45 -2.83
CA GLY A 89 -17.70 7.61 -1.65
C GLY A 89 -16.35 7.66 -0.96
N PHE A 90 -16.26 6.95 0.16
CA PHE A 90 -14.99 6.71 0.85
C PHE A 90 -13.97 6.07 -0.09
N ILE A 91 -14.39 5.04 -0.84
CA ILE A 91 -13.52 4.32 -1.77
C ILE A 91 -13.03 5.23 -2.91
N SER A 92 -13.83 6.20 -3.34
CA SER A 92 -13.44 7.15 -4.38
C SER A 92 -12.29 8.05 -3.92
N HIS A 93 -12.42 8.65 -2.73
CA HIS A 93 -11.35 9.43 -2.09
C HIS A 93 -10.15 8.59 -1.69
N PHE A 94 -10.38 7.33 -1.34
CA PHE A 94 -9.32 6.37 -1.02
C PHE A 94 -8.44 6.07 -2.24
N TYR A 95 -9.05 5.93 -3.42
CA TYR A 95 -8.31 5.70 -4.65
C TYR A 95 -7.36 6.83 -5.02
N ASP A 96 -7.56 8.06 -4.51
CA ASP A 96 -6.56 9.13 -4.65
C ASP A 96 -5.26 8.80 -3.89
N ILE A 97 -5.36 8.23 -2.70
CA ILE A 97 -4.20 7.82 -1.89
C ILE A 97 -3.54 6.57 -2.47
N SER A 98 -4.34 5.57 -2.82
CA SER A 98 -3.86 4.34 -3.46
C SER A 98 -3.08 4.66 -4.75
N GLN A 99 -3.51 5.66 -5.53
CA GLN A 99 -2.77 6.10 -6.71
C GLN A 99 -1.33 6.53 -6.41
N ILE A 100 -1.16 7.37 -5.39
CA ILE A 100 0.15 7.93 -5.01
C ILE A 100 1.07 6.80 -4.51
N LEU A 101 0.52 5.92 -3.67
CA LEU A 101 1.26 4.78 -3.12
C LEU A 101 1.67 3.79 -4.21
N THR A 102 0.72 3.33 -5.02
CA THR A 102 0.98 2.36 -6.10
C THR A 102 1.94 2.92 -7.14
N SER A 103 1.87 4.23 -7.46
CA SER A 103 2.82 4.84 -8.41
C SER A 103 4.25 4.86 -7.88
N SER A 104 4.41 5.24 -6.61
CA SER A 104 5.72 5.25 -5.93
C SER A 104 6.32 3.84 -5.83
N LEU A 105 5.50 2.88 -5.40
CA LEU A 105 5.91 1.48 -5.29
C LEU A 105 6.18 0.84 -6.67
N ALA A 106 5.42 1.18 -7.71
CA ALA A 106 5.65 0.69 -9.06
C ALA A 106 7.00 1.18 -9.62
N MET A 107 7.33 2.45 -9.44
CA MET A 107 8.62 2.99 -9.87
C MET A 107 9.77 2.25 -9.21
N GLY A 108 9.69 2.05 -7.89
CA GLY A 108 10.72 1.38 -7.11
C GLY A 108 10.84 -0.10 -7.41
N LEU A 109 9.72 -0.85 -7.37
CA LEU A 109 9.76 -2.30 -7.48
C LEU A 109 10.04 -2.82 -8.89
N PHE A 110 9.71 -2.06 -9.94
CA PHE A 110 10.00 -2.48 -11.31
C PHE A 110 11.37 -2.00 -11.81
N GLY A 111 12.12 -1.20 -11.04
CA GLY A 111 13.45 -0.70 -11.43
C GLY A 111 13.39 0.49 -12.40
N GLY A 112 12.35 1.33 -12.28
CA GLY A 112 12.25 2.60 -13.02
C GLY A 112 13.02 3.75 -12.38
N SER A 113 13.61 3.53 -11.20
CA SER A 113 14.24 4.50 -10.32
C SER A 113 15.70 4.17 -10.04
N ASP A 114 16.32 4.94 -9.14
CA ASP A 114 17.70 4.69 -8.70
C ASP A 114 17.81 3.32 -8.00
N ARG A 115 19.02 2.78 -7.96
CA ARG A 115 19.27 1.44 -7.45
C ARG A 115 18.96 1.36 -5.95
N GLU A 116 19.35 2.39 -5.20
CA GLU A 116 19.08 2.50 -3.76
C GLU A 116 17.56 2.50 -3.51
N PHE A 117 16.80 3.35 -4.22
CA PHE A 117 15.34 3.40 -4.06
C PHE A 117 14.65 2.08 -4.42
N THR A 118 15.18 1.36 -5.42
CA THR A 118 14.70 0.03 -5.80
C THR A 118 14.92 -0.98 -4.66
N GLU A 119 16.13 -1.01 -4.10
CA GLU A 119 16.48 -1.86 -2.96
C GLU A 119 15.63 -1.54 -1.72
N LEU A 120 15.40 -0.26 -1.43
CA LEU A 120 14.52 0.19 -0.35
C LEU A 120 13.09 -0.32 -0.53
N CYS A 121 12.53 -0.21 -1.75
CA CYS A 121 11.17 -0.65 -2.01
C CYS A 121 11.03 -2.18 -1.90
N ILE A 122 12.03 -2.93 -2.36
CA ILE A 122 12.07 -4.39 -2.19
C ILE A 122 12.13 -4.74 -0.69
N TYR A 123 13.02 -4.08 0.06
CA TYR A 123 13.14 -4.30 1.50
C TYR A 123 11.84 -3.95 2.25
N LEU A 124 11.21 -2.82 1.92
CA LEU A 124 9.92 -2.42 2.48
C LEU A 124 8.85 -3.49 2.24
N LYS A 125 8.76 -4.00 1.00
CA LYS A 125 7.85 -5.08 0.66
C LYS A 125 8.12 -6.32 1.52
N GLU A 126 9.37 -6.75 1.63
CA GLU A 126 9.74 -7.91 2.46
C GLU A 126 9.40 -7.73 3.94
N GLN A 127 9.66 -6.55 4.52
CA GLN A 127 9.30 -6.28 5.92
C GLN A 127 7.80 -6.35 6.15
N ILE A 128 6.99 -5.82 5.24
CA ILE A 128 5.53 -5.86 5.34
C ILE A 128 5.01 -7.29 5.23
N PHE A 129 5.44 -8.05 4.21
CA PHE A 129 5.00 -9.44 4.06
C PHE A 129 5.46 -10.31 5.24
N GLY A 130 6.70 -10.14 5.71
CA GLY A 130 7.22 -10.83 6.88
C GLY A 130 6.39 -10.54 8.13
N PHE A 131 6.05 -9.27 8.34
CA PHE A 131 5.20 -8.86 9.46
C PHE A 131 3.79 -9.46 9.38
N ILE A 132 3.13 -9.42 8.21
CA ILE A 132 1.79 -10.00 8.02
C ILE A 132 1.82 -11.51 8.28
N LEU A 133 2.89 -12.22 7.92
CA LEU A 133 3.01 -13.64 8.25
C LEU A 133 3.28 -13.90 9.74
N GLU A 134 4.03 -13.02 10.40
CA GLU A 134 4.38 -13.16 11.82
C GLU A 134 3.21 -12.90 12.77
N ILE A 135 2.29 -11.99 12.44
CA ILE A 135 1.09 -11.74 13.27
C ILE A 135 0.14 -12.94 13.34
N PHE A 136 0.27 -13.91 12.42
CA PHE A 136 -0.49 -15.17 12.44
C PHE A 136 0.33 -16.36 12.92
N ASN A 137 1.59 -16.17 13.34
CA ASN A 137 2.46 -17.25 13.75
C ASN A 137 2.34 -17.53 15.27
N PRO A 138 1.82 -18.70 15.68
CA PRO A 138 1.64 -19.03 17.11
C PRO A 138 2.94 -19.11 17.91
N ASN A 139 4.09 -19.19 17.24
CA ASN A 139 5.40 -19.18 17.90
C ASN A 139 5.92 -17.75 18.18
N LYS A 140 5.27 -16.73 17.61
CA LYS A 140 5.69 -15.32 17.69
C LYS A 140 4.69 -14.45 18.44
N VAL A 141 3.41 -14.78 18.37
CA VAL A 141 2.33 -14.07 19.05
C VAL A 141 1.54 -15.03 19.93
N HIS A 142 1.20 -14.58 21.14
CA HIS A 142 0.39 -15.37 22.05
C HIS A 142 -1.10 -15.12 21.82
N PHE A 143 -1.82 -16.16 21.40
CA PHE A 143 -3.27 -16.12 21.19
C PHE A 143 -4.08 -16.41 22.47
N THR A 144 -3.47 -16.34 23.65
CA THR A 144 -4.10 -16.68 24.93
C THR A 144 -5.10 -15.63 25.40
N LYS A 145 -4.76 -14.34 25.24
CA LYS A 145 -5.61 -13.20 25.60
C LYS A 145 -5.45 -12.09 24.58
N VAL A 146 -6.48 -11.26 24.45
CA VAL A 146 -6.48 -10.13 23.51
C VAL A 146 -5.43 -9.10 23.89
N GLU A 147 -5.21 -8.87 25.19
CA GLU A 147 -4.21 -7.93 25.68
C GLU A 147 -2.79 -8.39 25.34
N ASP A 148 -2.49 -9.67 25.56
CA ASP A 148 -1.19 -10.27 25.27
C ASP A 148 -0.91 -10.22 23.76
N LEU A 149 -1.90 -10.57 22.93
CA LEU A 149 -1.83 -10.49 21.48
C LEU A 149 -1.55 -9.05 20.99
N ALA A 150 -2.24 -8.07 21.57
CA ALA A 150 -2.06 -6.67 21.19
C ALA A 150 -0.64 -6.17 21.52
N VAL A 151 -0.07 -6.58 22.66
CA VAL A 151 1.30 -6.25 23.05
C VAL A 151 2.30 -6.88 22.09
N ASP A 152 2.13 -8.15 21.75
CA ASP A 152 3.03 -8.87 20.85
C ASP A 152 2.99 -8.31 19.42
N ILE A 153 1.80 -8.05 18.86
CA ILE A 153 1.64 -7.44 17.53
C ILE A 153 2.25 -6.03 17.51
N LYS A 154 2.01 -5.24 18.57
CA LYS A 154 2.60 -3.90 18.68
C LYS A 154 4.12 -4.00 18.66
N LYS A 155 4.71 -4.89 19.46
CA LYS A 155 6.15 -5.06 19.52
C LYS A 155 6.74 -5.41 18.14
N LEU A 156 6.14 -6.38 17.44
CA LEU A 156 6.55 -6.75 16.08
C LEU A 156 6.49 -5.57 15.11
N LEU A 157 5.44 -4.74 15.18
CA LEU A 157 5.30 -3.57 14.33
C LEU A 157 6.41 -2.55 14.59
N PHE A 158 6.68 -2.23 15.86
CA PHE A 158 7.71 -1.26 16.23
C PHE A 158 9.13 -1.74 15.86
N ASP A 159 9.44 -3.02 16.11
CA ASP A 159 10.74 -3.60 15.73
C ASP A 159 10.95 -3.50 14.21
N ARG A 160 9.92 -3.77 13.40
CA ARG A 160 9.98 -3.64 11.93
C ARG A 160 10.12 -2.19 11.47
N MET A 161 9.42 -1.26 12.14
CA MET A 161 9.55 0.17 11.85
C MET A 161 10.96 0.68 12.14
N GLU A 162 11.58 0.23 13.23
CA GLU A 162 12.96 0.60 13.57
C GLU A 162 13.95 0.09 12.51
N LEU A 163 13.81 -1.16 12.08
CA LEU A 163 14.62 -1.73 11.00
C LEU A 163 14.49 -0.95 9.69
N LEU A 164 13.26 -0.58 9.31
CA LEU A 164 13.00 0.25 8.14
C LEU A 164 13.60 1.64 8.26
N GLN A 165 13.50 2.25 9.44
CA GLN A 165 14.06 3.57 9.71
C GLN A 165 15.59 3.57 9.61
N ILE A 166 16.25 2.55 10.15
CA ILE A 166 17.71 2.38 10.04
C ILE A 166 18.12 2.25 8.57
N LYS A 167 17.43 1.40 7.80
CA LYS A 167 17.72 1.22 6.37
C LYS A 167 17.52 2.51 5.58
N LEU A 168 16.44 3.24 5.85
CA LEU A 168 16.14 4.52 5.23
C LEU A 168 17.24 5.56 5.53
N LEU A 169 17.69 5.66 6.78
CA LEU A 169 18.76 6.59 7.18
C LEU A 169 20.11 6.23 6.55
N ASN A 170 20.41 4.94 6.43
CA ASN A 170 21.66 4.47 5.83
C ASN A 170 21.72 4.66 4.31
N GLU A 171 20.57 4.68 3.62
CA GLU A 171 20.52 4.93 2.17
C GLU A 171 20.35 6.42 1.81
N LEU A 172 19.80 7.24 2.72
CA LEU A 172 19.67 8.70 2.53
C LEU A 172 20.97 9.45 2.81
N LEU A 173 21.93 8.84 3.51
CA LEU A 173 23.26 9.41 3.71
C LEU A 173 24.14 8.95 2.54
N PRO A 174 24.47 9.83 1.58
CA PRO A 174 25.45 9.48 0.57
C PRO A 174 26.79 9.16 1.27
N ALA A 175 27.38 8.02 0.92
CA ALA A 175 28.80 7.76 1.17
C ALA A 175 29.67 8.66 0.28
#